data_AF-A0A3P7DUG1-F1
#
_entry.id   AF-A0A3P7DUG1-F1
#
_cell.length_a   1.000
_cell.length_b   1.000
_cell.length_c   1.000
_cell.angle_alpha   90.00
_cell.angle_beta   90.00
_cell.angle_gamma   90.00
#
_symmetry.space_group_name_H-M   'P 1'
#
loop_
_entity.id
_entity.type
_entity.pdbx_description
1 polymer ?
#
loop_
_entity_poly.entity_id
_entity_poly.type
_entity_poly.pdbx_seq_one_letter_code
_entity_poly.pdbx_strand_id
1 'polypeptide(L)'
;MTVIFPIVTFSLVWFAFSVHADFQKIKFKNCKSVFNITNVEVNGCVGSSQRHCAFRRGTTPHLRIEFVPTRTTETLETAVRAKIAGGVIVSFNLEQKDPCKGGNLTCPLKEGKTYYYQQGVTILKEYPMACGQCTN
;
A
#
# COMPACT_ATOMS: atom_id res chain seq x y z
N MET A 1 12.63 3.16 -67.24
CA MET A 1 13.65 3.27 -66.17
C MET A 1 12.99 2.83 -64.87
N THR A 2 13.47 1.74 -64.30
CA THR A 2 12.97 1.06 -63.08
C THR A 2 13.42 1.77 -61.81
N VAL A 3 12.52 1.97 -60.84
CA VAL A 3 12.89 2.08 -59.42
C VAL A 3 11.83 1.37 -58.58
N ILE A 4 12.13 0.14 -58.17
CA ILE A 4 11.34 -0.65 -57.22
C ILE A 4 11.87 -0.30 -55.84
N PHE A 5 11.09 0.43 -55.03
CA PHE A 5 11.40 0.65 -53.61
C PHE A 5 10.70 -0.43 -52.78
N PRO A 6 11.43 -1.33 -52.10
CA PRO A 6 10.85 -2.30 -51.19
C PRO A 6 10.49 -1.59 -49.88
N ILE A 7 9.19 -1.45 -49.62
CA ILE A 7 8.65 -0.93 -48.37
C ILE A 7 8.84 -2.02 -47.31
N VAL A 8 9.99 -1.99 -46.64
CA VAL A 8 10.29 -2.84 -45.48
C VAL A 8 9.44 -2.32 -44.32
N THR A 9 8.26 -2.91 -44.13
CA THR A 9 7.40 -2.64 -42.98
C THR A 9 8.04 -3.20 -41.71
N PHE A 10 8.75 -2.35 -40.97
CA PHE A 10 9.26 -2.61 -39.62
C PHE A 10 8.07 -2.68 -38.64
N SER A 11 7.62 -3.90 -38.32
CA SER A 11 6.61 -4.11 -37.27
C SER A 11 7.21 -3.82 -35.89
N LEU A 12 7.05 -2.59 -35.41
CA LEU A 12 7.41 -2.16 -34.05
C LEU A 12 6.46 -2.79 -33.03
N VAL A 13 6.80 -3.97 -32.51
CA VAL A 13 6.11 -4.59 -31.37
C VAL A 13 6.51 -3.81 -30.11
N TRP A 14 5.60 -2.94 -29.63
CA TRP A 14 5.74 -2.24 -28.36
C TRP A 14 5.46 -3.19 -27.20
N PHE A 15 6.51 -3.73 -26.58
CA PHE A 15 6.41 -4.49 -25.33
C PHE A 15 6.11 -3.52 -24.17
N ALA A 16 4.85 -3.43 -23.75
CA ALA A 16 4.49 -2.71 -22.54
C ALA A 16 4.95 -3.50 -21.30
N PHE A 17 6.05 -3.07 -20.68
CA PHE A 17 6.44 -3.56 -19.35
C PHE A 17 5.51 -2.95 -18.29
N SER A 18 4.50 -3.69 -17.88
CA SER A 18 3.68 -3.31 -16.73
C SER A 18 4.46 -3.57 -15.44
N VAL A 19 4.81 -2.51 -14.72
CA VAL A 19 5.32 -2.63 -13.34
C VAL A 19 4.14 -3.04 -12.46
N HIS A 20 4.08 -4.31 -12.05
CA HIS A 20 3.11 -4.76 -11.07
C HIS A 20 3.57 -4.37 -9.67
N ALA A 21 2.67 -3.79 -8.86
CA ALA A 21 2.92 -3.56 -7.44
C ALA A 21 2.81 -4.90 -6.69
N ASP A 22 3.94 -5.49 -6.33
CA ASP A 22 3.97 -6.74 -5.53
C ASP A 22 3.59 -6.46 -4.07
N PHE A 23 2.36 -6.84 -3.70
CA PHE A 23 1.87 -6.78 -2.33
C PHE A 23 2.28 -8.03 -1.57
N GLN A 24 2.92 -7.83 -0.42
CA GLN A 24 3.43 -8.90 0.44
C GLN A 24 2.68 -8.91 1.76
N LYS A 25 2.24 -10.10 2.19
CA LYS A 25 1.58 -10.30 3.48
C LYS A 25 2.56 -10.03 4.62
N ILE A 26 2.11 -9.26 5.60
CA ILE A 26 2.89 -8.95 6.80
C ILE A 26 2.21 -9.46 8.05
N LYS A 27 3.01 -9.68 9.11
CA LYS A 27 2.46 -9.98 10.43
C LYS A 27 1.79 -8.74 11.00
N PHE A 28 0.58 -8.90 11.49
CA PHE A 28 -0.18 -7.83 12.13
C PHE A 28 -0.81 -8.32 13.44
N LYS A 29 -1.22 -7.35 14.27
CA LYS A 29 -2.00 -7.60 15.48
C LYS A 29 -3.29 -6.80 15.40
N ASN A 30 -4.43 -7.45 15.54
CA ASN A 30 -5.71 -6.75 15.65
C ASN A 30 -5.79 -6.05 17.02
N CYS A 31 -5.78 -4.71 17.03
CA CYS A 31 -5.76 -3.89 18.24
C CYS A 31 -7.17 -3.64 18.80
N LYS A 32 -7.88 -4.72 19.16
CA LYS A 32 -9.27 -4.68 19.66
C LYS A 32 -10.24 -3.98 18.69
N SER A 33 -10.02 -4.12 17.38
CA SER A 33 -11.01 -3.66 16.41
C SER A 33 -12.31 -4.45 16.61
N VAL A 34 -13.44 -3.76 16.43
CA VAL A 34 -14.75 -4.41 16.33
C VAL A 34 -14.83 -5.27 15.07
N PHE A 35 -14.07 -4.91 14.02
CA PHE A 35 -14.02 -5.64 12.76
C PHE A 35 -13.01 -6.77 12.81
N ASN A 36 -13.31 -7.83 12.05
CA ASN A 36 -12.39 -8.93 11.85
C ASN A 36 -11.39 -8.54 10.74
N ILE A 37 -10.13 -8.32 11.11
CA ILE A 37 -9.04 -8.07 10.14
C ILE A 37 -8.47 -9.43 9.75
N THR A 38 -8.62 -9.81 8.48
CA THR A 38 -8.23 -11.13 7.98
C THR A 38 -6.84 -11.14 7.38
N ASN A 39 -6.40 -10.03 6.78
CA ASN A 39 -5.10 -9.94 6.12
C ASN A 39 -4.60 -8.49 6.09
N VAL A 40 -3.27 -8.35 6.09
CA VAL A 40 -2.60 -7.06 5.91
C VAL A 40 -1.42 -7.25 4.97
N GLU A 41 -1.38 -6.44 3.93
CA GLU A 41 -0.38 -6.49 2.88
C GLU A 41 0.25 -5.12 2.66
N VAL A 42 1.52 -5.10 2.26
CA VAL A 42 2.24 -3.89 1.88
C VAL A 42 3.02 -4.14 0.60
N ASN A 43 3.12 -3.12 -0.26
CA ASN A 43 4.05 -3.17 -1.38
C ASN A 43 5.31 -2.36 -1.06
N GLY A 44 6.33 -2.48 -1.92
CA GLY A 44 7.55 -1.68 -1.83
C GLY A 44 8.53 -2.12 -0.73
N CYS A 45 8.32 -3.30 -0.14
CA CYS A 45 9.26 -3.89 0.80
C CYS A 45 10.57 -4.29 0.12
N VAL A 46 11.68 -3.87 0.72
CA VAL A 46 13.01 -4.36 0.37
C VAL A 46 13.39 -5.50 1.32
N GLY A 47 13.77 -6.64 0.75
CA GLY A 47 14.11 -7.86 1.48
C GLY A 47 12.90 -8.75 1.76
N SER A 48 13.17 -10.02 2.09
CA SER A 48 12.15 -11.09 2.18
C SER A 48 11.74 -11.44 3.62
N SER A 49 11.74 -10.48 4.54
CA SER A 49 11.33 -10.74 5.93
C SER A 49 9.87 -10.38 6.16
N GLN A 50 9.05 -11.36 6.57
CA GLN A 50 7.65 -11.11 6.97
C GLN A 50 7.52 -10.29 8.27
N ARG A 51 8.63 -10.11 9.02
CA ARG A 51 8.62 -9.38 10.30
C ARG A 51 8.95 -7.91 10.14
N HIS A 52 9.80 -7.57 9.17
CA HIS A 52 10.27 -6.21 8.97
C HIS A 52 10.34 -5.92 7.48
N CYS A 53 9.83 -4.76 7.12
CA CYS A 53 9.84 -4.27 5.76
C CYS A 53 10.72 -3.02 5.71
N ALA A 54 11.81 -3.08 4.96
CA ALA A 54 12.64 -1.92 4.73
C ALA A 54 12.06 -1.11 3.57
N PHE A 55 11.58 0.11 3.85
CA PHE A 55 11.11 1.03 2.83
C PHE A 55 12.20 2.02 2.44
N ARG A 56 12.26 2.39 1.17
CA ARG A 56 13.17 3.45 0.70
C ARG A 56 12.58 4.82 1.04
N ARG A 57 13.40 5.73 1.55
CA ARG A 57 13.01 7.14 1.74
C ARG A 57 12.62 7.77 0.41
N GLY A 58 11.61 8.64 0.42
CA GLY A 58 11.02 9.27 -0.76
C GLY A 58 10.06 8.37 -1.54
N THR A 59 9.82 7.13 -1.11
CA THR A 59 8.81 6.26 -1.73
C THR A 59 7.49 6.30 -0.97
N THR A 60 6.42 5.89 -1.65
CA THR A 60 5.07 5.82 -1.10
C THR A 60 4.59 4.36 -1.15
N PRO A 61 5.01 3.51 -0.20
CA PRO A 61 4.40 2.20 -0.03
C PRO A 61 2.92 2.35 0.28
N HIS A 62 2.15 1.39 -0.23
CA HIS A 62 0.72 1.24 0.02
C HIS A 62 0.50 0.08 0.96
N LEU A 63 -0.21 0.37 2.06
CA LEU A 63 -0.77 -0.61 2.96
C LEU A 63 -2.16 -1.00 2.46
N ARG A 64 -2.47 -2.29 2.43
CA ARG A 64 -3.79 -2.83 2.17
C ARG A 64 -4.24 -3.67 3.35
N ILE A 65 -5.42 -3.38 3.87
CA ILE A 65 -6.05 -4.11 4.97
C ILE A 65 -7.30 -4.78 4.44
N GLU A 66 -7.38 -6.09 4.58
CA GLU A 66 -8.58 -6.86 4.34
C GLU A 66 -9.32 -7.05 5.65
N PHE A 67 -10.60 -6.71 5.67
CA PHE A 67 -11.42 -6.82 6.87
C PHE A 67 -12.88 -7.12 6.56
N VAL A 68 -13.56 -7.69 7.54
CA VAL A 68 -14.98 -8.01 7.53
C VAL A 68 -15.65 -7.28 8.70
N PRO A 69 -16.58 -6.35 8.44
CA PRO A 69 -17.38 -5.72 9.48
C PRO A 69 -18.26 -6.75 10.18
N THR A 70 -18.28 -6.71 11.52
CA THR A 70 -19.17 -7.53 12.36
C THR A 70 -20.53 -6.88 12.60
N ARG A 71 -20.73 -5.68 12.06
CA ARG A 71 -22.00 -4.94 12.04
C ARG A 71 -22.00 -3.98 10.85
N THR A 72 -23.18 -3.64 10.35
CA THR A 72 -23.32 -2.60 9.33
C THR A 72 -22.80 -1.26 9.87
N THR A 73 -21.95 -0.59 9.10
CA THR A 73 -21.26 0.64 9.51
C THR A 73 -21.46 1.73 8.47
N GLU A 74 -22.10 2.82 8.90
CA GLU A 74 -22.47 3.96 8.02
C GLU A 74 -21.30 4.90 7.71
N THR A 75 -20.38 5.06 8.65
CA THR A 75 -19.24 5.98 8.52
C THR A 75 -17.99 5.37 9.13
N LEU A 76 -16.84 5.76 8.59
CA LEU A 76 -15.53 5.34 9.08
C LEU A 76 -14.59 6.54 9.16
N GLU A 77 -13.62 6.44 10.05
CA GLU A 77 -12.49 7.36 10.12
C GLU A 77 -11.21 6.53 10.23
N THR A 78 -10.15 7.02 9.60
CA THR A 78 -8.84 6.39 9.58
C THR A 78 -7.80 7.30 10.22
N ALA A 79 -6.88 6.68 10.94
CA ALA A 79 -5.74 7.35 11.53
C ALA A 79 -4.52 6.42 11.42
N VAL A 80 -3.39 6.97 11.02
CA VAL A 80 -2.11 6.26 10.99
C VAL A 80 -1.23 6.82 12.10
N ARG A 81 -0.67 5.93 12.91
CA ARG A 81 0.26 6.27 13.99
C ARG A 81 1.53 5.46 13.85
N ALA A 82 2.68 6.12 13.92
CA ALA A 82 3.98 5.50 13.92
C ALA A 82 4.52 5.44 15.35
N LYS A 83 4.98 4.26 15.78
CA LYS A 83 5.77 4.12 17.02
C LYS A 83 7.24 4.18 16.64
N ILE A 84 7.95 5.19 17.13
CA ILE A 84 9.38 5.37 16.89
C ILE A 84 10.21 4.92 18.10
N ALA A 85 11.54 4.94 17.96
CA ALA A 85 12.46 4.61 19.04
C ALA A 85 12.17 5.44 20.31
N GLY A 86 12.34 4.84 21.49
CA GLY A 86 12.02 5.48 22.78
C GLY A 86 10.54 5.42 23.18
N GLY A 87 9.69 4.75 22.39
CA GLY A 87 8.27 4.55 22.74
C GLY A 87 7.34 5.70 22.38
N VAL A 88 7.86 6.75 21.74
CA VAL A 88 7.08 7.89 21.25
C VAL A 88 6.15 7.44 20.13
N ILE A 89 4.89 7.89 20.18
CA ILE A 89 3.88 7.64 19.15
C ILE A 89 3.60 8.96 18.43
N VAL A 90 3.84 8.99 17.12
CA VAL A 90 3.63 10.16 16.26
C VAL A 90 2.49 9.87 15.30
N SER A 91 1.56 10.81 15.17
CA SER A 91 0.47 10.71 14.19
C SER A 91 0.97 11.08 12.79
N PHE A 92 0.65 10.25 11.80
CA PHE A 92 0.86 10.57 10.40
C PHE A 92 -0.40 11.29 9.89
N ASN A 93 -0.24 12.51 9.36
CA ASN A 93 -1.37 13.29 8.90
C ASN A 93 -1.84 12.78 7.53
N LEU A 94 -3.05 12.23 7.49
CA LEU A 94 -3.71 11.81 6.25
C LEU A 94 -4.46 13.01 5.66
N GLU A 95 -4.33 13.22 4.35
CA GLU A 95 -5.06 14.27 3.62
C GLU A 95 -6.58 14.07 3.69
N GLN A 96 -7.01 12.81 3.58
CA GLN A 96 -8.39 12.39 3.77
C GLN A 96 -8.44 11.33 4.89
N LYS A 97 -9.23 11.60 5.93
CA LYS A 97 -9.43 10.69 7.06
C LYS A 97 -10.65 9.79 6.90
N ASP A 98 -11.66 10.23 6.16
CA ASP A 98 -12.86 9.44 5.89
C ASP A 98 -12.63 8.58 4.63
N PRO A 99 -12.40 7.25 4.78
CA PRO A 99 -12.10 6.39 3.64
C PRO A 99 -13.34 6.15 2.74
N CYS A 100 -14.53 6.53 3.20
CA CYS A 100 -15.75 6.47 2.40
C CYS A 100 -15.96 7.72 1.53
N LYS A 101 -15.16 8.78 1.71
CA LYS A 101 -15.19 10.00 0.89
C LYS A 101 -14.00 10.07 -0.06
N GLY A 102 -14.24 9.78 -1.33
CA GLY A 102 -13.21 9.82 -2.38
C GLY A 102 -12.14 8.73 -2.25
N GLY A 103 -12.27 7.84 -1.26
CA GLY A 103 -11.41 6.68 -1.07
C GLY A 103 -11.93 5.44 -1.81
N ASN A 104 -11.36 4.30 -1.45
CA ASN A 104 -11.65 3.02 -2.09
C ASN A 104 -12.78 2.23 -1.41
N LEU A 105 -13.47 2.82 -0.44
CA LEU A 105 -14.63 2.25 0.24
C LEU A 105 -15.88 3.05 -0.10
N THR A 106 -17.02 2.35 -0.18
CA THR A 106 -18.33 2.97 -0.35
C THR A 106 -19.19 2.57 0.84
N CYS A 107 -19.48 3.54 1.69
CA CYS A 107 -20.38 3.36 2.82
C CYS A 107 -21.86 3.35 2.37
N PRO A 108 -22.76 2.60 3.05
CA PRO A 108 -22.49 1.82 4.24
C PRO A 108 -21.73 0.52 3.97
N LEU A 109 -20.85 0.14 4.90
CA LEU A 109 -20.21 -1.18 4.88
C LEU A 109 -21.16 -2.19 5.53
N LYS A 110 -21.56 -3.21 4.78
CA LYS A 110 -22.49 -4.24 5.24
C LYS A 110 -21.77 -5.27 6.11
N GLU A 111 -22.46 -5.72 7.14
CA GLU A 111 -22.00 -6.83 7.99
C GLU A 111 -21.67 -8.08 7.16
N GLY A 112 -20.62 -8.79 7.56
CA GLY A 112 -20.23 -10.09 6.99
C GLY A 112 -19.58 -10.02 5.61
N LYS A 113 -19.56 -8.85 4.96
CA LYS A 113 -18.92 -8.67 3.65
C LYS A 113 -17.45 -8.29 3.79
N THR A 114 -16.60 -8.88 2.94
CA THR A 114 -15.17 -8.52 2.86
C THR A 114 -14.97 -7.19 2.16
N TYR A 115 -14.14 -6.34 2.75
CA TYR A 115 -13.70 -5.07 2.19
C TYR A 115 -12.17 -4.99 2.23
N TYR A 116 -11.61 -4.21 1.31
CA TYR A 116 -10.20 -3.88 1.27
C TYR A 116 -10.08 -2.38 1.48
N TYR A 117 -9.27 -1.94 2.43
CA TYR A 117 -8.88 -0.54 2.58
C TYR A 117 -7.43 -0.39 2.13
N GLN A 118 -7.12 0.61 1.29
CA GLN A 118 -5.75 0.83 0.82
C GLN A 118 -5.33 2.29 1.06
N GLN A 119 -4.15 2.47 1.66
CA GLN A 119 -3.59 3.79 1.97
C GLN A 119 -2.12 3.86 1.57
N GLY A 120 -1.75 4.91 0.84
CA GLY A 120 -0.35 5.27 0.60
C GLY A 120 0.23 5.99 1.81
N VAL A 121 1.45 5.62 2.22
CA VAL A 121 2.18 6.25 3.32
C VAL A 121 3.55 6.68 2.81
N THR A 122 3.72 7.97 2.56
CA THR A 122 4.99 8.51 2.06
C THR A 122 6.06 8.42 3.15
N ILE A 123 7.17 7.75 2.84
CA ILE A 123 8.34 7.67 3.73
C ILE A 123 9.18 8.92 3.52
N LEU A 124 8.98 9.90 4.38
CA LEU A 124 9.65 11.20 4.28
C LEU A 124 11.17 11.06 4.47
N LYS A 125 11.94 11.96 3.84
CA LYS A 125 13.41 11.92 3.86
C LYS A 125 13.96 12.23 5.26
N GLU A 126 13.19 12.96 6.04
CA GLU A 126 13.43 13.42 7.40
C GLU A 126 13.25 12.29 8.44
N TYR A 127 12.57 11.20 8.08
CA TYR A 127 12.41 10.06 8.98
C TYR A 127 13.74 9.32 9.19
N PRO A 128 14.05 8.87 10.44
CA PRO A 128 15.29 8.16 10.73
C PRO A 128 15.46 6.91 9.86
N MET A 129 16.70 6.64 9.45
CA MET A 129 17.03 5.40 8.75
C MET A 129 17.02 4.23 9.74
N ALA A 130 16.28 3.18 9.43
CA ALA A 130 16.41 1.90 10.12
C ALA A 130 17.67 1.18 9.58
N CYS A 131 18.77 1.16 10.33
CA CYS A 131 19.95 0.36 9.95
C CYS A 131 19.63 -1.13 10.18
N GLY A 132 18.99 -1.75 9.19
CA GLY A 132 18.84 -3.21 9.09
C GLY A 132 19.84 -3.85 8.13
N GLN A 133 20.32 -3.09 7.14
CA GLN A 133 21.27 -3.55 6.13
C GLN A 133 22.19 -2.40 5.74
N CYS A 134 23.11 -2.09 6.63
CA CYS A 134 24.28 -1.29 6.33
C CYS A 134 25.30 -2.24 5.63
N THR A 135 25.08 -2.54 4.34
CA THR A 135 26.07 -3.21 3.46
C THR A 135 26.19 -2.45 2.14
N ASN A 136 27.08 -1.46 2.15
CA ASN A 136 28.22 -1.34 1.24
C ASN A 136 29.18 -0.30 1.82
#